data_AF-A0A8H5BU04-F1
#
_entry.id   AF-A0A8H5BU04-F1
#
_cell.length_a   1.000
_cell.length_b   1.000
_cell.length_c   1.000
_cell.angle_alpha   90.00
_cell.angle_beta   90.00
_cell.angle_gamma   90.00
#
_symmetry.space_group_name_H-M   'P 1'
#
loop_
_entity.id
_entity.type
_entity.pdbx_description
1 polymer ?
#
loop_
_entity_poly.entity_id
_entity_poly.type
_entity_poly.pdbx_seq_one_letter_code
_entity_poly.pdbx_strand_id
1 'polypeptide(L)'
;MRLTKSWLATGNSFWVNTVHKNPLSWEAAFVDGLWTFKNIETGRYLGHVLDVVIKQSEDIKTTTHPFIWQVKRDVNGWLKLSVPYTNFVLDMEINERRKVMTCNSHGQSNQRWILNPDKPLQFPIEPGTIYKIICSEAGTVVNLDDSGVVSGHHYNEGRNQKWEAIPTNSDTWLFKNHFSGKYLGIWVDLPANGTLVGGTDNPFAWDVIPKYVNGKLCNRNSVILRVPSTELHLDLRYQKKDPGTRIQLWWNVVNSYWILSKV
;
A
#
# COMPACT_ATOMS: atom_id res chain seq x y z
N MET A 1 -17.33 16.42 -0.48
CA MET A 1 -16.44 15.85 -1.51
C MET A 1 -15.83 17.02 -2.28
N ARG A 2 -14.54 16.95 -2.63
CA ARG A 2 -13.81 17.94 -3.45
C ARG A 2 -12.68 17.20 -4.18
N LEU A 3 -12.28 17.72 -5.34
CA LEU A 3 -11.42 17.05 -6.31
C LEU A 3 -10.32 18.03 -6.79
N THR A 4 -9.18 17.49 -7.23
CA THR A 4 -8.14 18.22 -7.99
C THR A 4 -7.75 17.40 -9.23
N LYS A 5 -6.50 17.49 -9.74
CA LYS A 5 -6.07 16.83 -10.99
C LYS A 5 -4.60 16.41 -10.94
N SER A 6 -4.33 15.12 -11.15
CA SER A 6 -2.98 14.57 -11.37
C SER A 6 -2.99 13.46 -12.43
N TRP A 7 -1.80 13.05 -12.88
CA TRP A 7 -1.61 12.05 -13.94
C TRP A 7 -0.29 11.27 -13.78
N LEU A 8 -0.42 9.98 -13.46
CA LEU A 8 0.61 8.95 -13.65
C LEU A 8 -0.10 7.58 -13.67
N ALA A 9 0.55 6.56 -14.22
CA ALA A 9 0.17 5.14 -14.20
C ALA A 9 1.38 4.30 -14.66
N THR A 10 2.15 3.78 -13.70
CA THR A 10 3.02 2.61 -13.90
C THR A 10 2.98 1.79 -12.61
N GLY A 11 1.96 0.95 -12.49
CA GLY A 11 1.72 0.11 -11.32
C GLY A 11 0.28 -0.37 -11.31
N ASN A 12 0.05 -1.67 -11.07
CA ASN A 12 -1.26 -2.32 -11.20
C ASN A 12 -2.26 -1.98 -10.06
N SER A 13 -1.99 -0.97 -9.23
CA SER A 13 -2.80 -0.70 -8.05
C SER A 13 -2.83 0.77 -7.62
N PHE A 14 -4.01 1.26 -7.23
CA PHE A 14 -4.26 2.62 -6.75
C PHE A 14 -5.38 2.66 -5.70
N TRP A 15 -5.56 3.84 -5.08
CA TRP A 15 -6.29 3.99 -3.82
C TRP A 15 -7.62 4.75 -3.94
N VAL A 16 -8.63 4.32 -3.17
CA VAL A 16 -9.94 4.99 -3.02
C VAL A 16 -10.20 5.33 -1.55
N ASN A 17 -11.10 6.28 -1.27
CA ASN A 17 -11.43 6.71 0.10
C ASN A 17 -12.89 7.18 0.26
N THR A 18 -13.53 6.88 1.40
CA THR A 18 -14.94 7.24 1.67
C THR A 18 -15.11 8.08 2.95
N VAL A 19 -16.24 8.81 3.06
CA VAL A 19 -16.50 9.88 4.04
C VAL A 19 -16.99 9.36 5.42
N HIS A 20 -16.69 8.12 5.80
CA HIS A 20 -17.07 7.57 7.13
C HIS A 20 -15.92 7.65 8.15
N LYS A 21 -16.23 7.32 9.42
CA LYS A 21 -15.30 7.50 10.57
C LYS A 21 -14.00 6.70 10.43
N ASN A 22 -14.05 5.50 9.84
CA ASN A 22 -12.88 4.88 9.21
C ASN A 22 -12.82 5.36 7.75
N PRO A 23 -11.71 5.98 7.28
CA PRO A 23 -11.46 6.08 5.86
C PRO A 23 -11.25 4.67 5.29
N LEU A 24 -12.22 4.16 4.53
CA LEU A 24 -12.07 2.87 3.86
C LEU A 24 -11.03 3.02 2.75
N SER A 25 -9.91 2.30 2.86
CA SER A 25 -8.89 2.23 1.81
C SER A 25 -9.15 1.02 0.92
N TRP A 26 -8.98 1.20 -0.38
CA TRP A 26 -9.25 0.19 -1.38
C TRP A 26 -8.03 0.01 -2.26
N GLU A 27 -7.63 -1.24 -2.47
CA GLU A 27 -6.66 -1.66 -3.47
C GLU A 27 -7.42 -1.87 -4.79
N ALA A 28 -7.06 -1.11 -5.82
CA ALA A 28 -7.54 -1.38 -7.16
C ALA A 28 -6.65 -2.40 -7.87
N ALA A 29 -7.21 -3.28 -8.69
CA ALA A 29 -6.44 -4.18 -9.55
C ALA A 29 -7.07 -4.26 -10.95
N PHE A 30 -6.24 -4.25 -11.99
CA PHE A 30 -6.69 -4.37 -13.38
C PHE A 30 -6.63 -5.82 -13.84
N VAL A 31 -7.77 -6.40 -14.20
CA VAL A 31 -7.94 -7.80 -14.60
C VAL A 31 -8.79 -7.85 -15.86
N ASP A 32 -8.25 -8.41 -16.93
CA ASP A 32 -8.95 -8.63 -18.22
C ASP A 32 -9.66 -7.38 -18.78
N GLY A 33 -9.00 -6.22 -18.72
CA GLY A 33 -9.55 -4.97 -19.25
C GLY A 33 -10.51 -4.25 -18.30
N LEU A 34 -10.74 -4.78 -17.09
CA LEU A 34 -11.66 -4.25 -16.09
C LEU A 34 -10.95 -4.06 -14.75
N TRP A 35 -11.57 -3.32 -13.83
CA TRP A 35 -11.01 -3.02 -12.52
C TRP A 35 -11.77 -3.73 -11.42
N THR A 36 -11.04 -4.23 -10.42
CA THR A 36 -11.60 -4.64 -9.14
C THR A 36 -11.13 -3.67 -8.06
N PHE A 37 -11.91 -3.54 -6.99
CA PHE A 37 -11.57 -2.69 -5.86
C PHE A 37 -11.75 -3.50 -4.58
N LYS A 38 -10.66 -3.92 -3.95
CA LYS A 38 -10.64 -4.73 -2.74
C LYS A 38 -10.38 -3.84 -1.53
N ASN A 39 -11.26 -3.88 -0.56
CA ASN A 39 -11.08 -3.17 0.69
C ASN A 39 -9.87 -3.76 1.44
N ILE A 40 -8.89 -2.91 1.77
CA ILE A 40 -7.59 -3.34 2.33
C ILE A 40 -7.75 -3.86 3.77
N GLU A 41 -8.81 -3.46 4.47
CA GLU A 41 -9.08 -3.89 5.85
C GLU A 41 -9.82 -5.23 5.91
N THR A 42 -10.87 -5.38 5.10
CA THR A 42 -11.78 -6.52 5.18
C THR A 42 -11.48 -7.61 4.15
N GLY A 43 -10.62 -7.32 3.17
CA GLY A 43 -10.36 -8.18 2.02
C GLY A 43 -11.54 -8.37 1.07
N ARG A 44 -12.65 -7.63 1.27
CA ARG A 44 -13.87 -7.72 0.48
C ARG A 44 -13.90 -6.72 -0.66
N TYR A 45 -14.58 -7.03 -1.75
CA TYR A 45 -14.63 -6.20 -2.96
C TYR A 45 -15.81 -5.22 -2.96
N LEU A 46 -15.64 -4.07 -3.59
CA LEU A 46 -16.69 -3.07 -3.81
C LEU A 46 -17.62 -3.56 -4.93
N GLY A 47 -18.90 -3.83 -4.63
CA GLY A 47 -19.84 -4.27 -5.67
C GLY A 47 -21.14 -4.87 -5.16
N HIS A 48 -21.73 -5.74 -5.97
CA HIS A 48 -22.93 -6.50 -5.63
C HIS A 48 -22.61 -7.98 -5.38
N VAL A 49 -23.41 -8.61 -4.53
CA VAL A 49 -23.37 -10.05 -4.33
C VAL A 49 -23.60 -10.73 -5.69
N LEU A 50 -22.80 -11.77 -5.98
CA LEU A 50 -22.98 -12.58 -7.18
C LEU A 50 -24.42 -13.12 -7.24
N ASP A 51 -24.89 -13.37 -8.47
CA ASP A 51 -26.22 -13.93 -8.77
C ASP A 51 -27.41 -13.02 -8.44
N VAL A 52 -27.17 -11.76 -8.07
CA VAL A 52 -28.22 -10.74 -7.96
C VAL A 52 -28.30 -9.96 -9.27
N VAL A 53 -29.50 -9.95 -9.87
CA VAL A 53 -29.79 -9.03 -10.97
C VAL A 53 -29.68 -7.60 -10.44
N ILE A 54 -28.67 -6.86 -10.91
CA ILE A 54 -28.43 -5.48 -10.52
C ILE A 54 -29.60 -4.62 -11.02
N LYS A 55 -30.17 -3.82 -10.12
CA LYS A 55 -31.32 -2.95 -10.39
C LYS A 55 -30.94 -1.50 -10.16
N GLN A 56 -31.76 -0.62 -10.72
CA GLN A 56 -31.70 0.79 -10.38
C GLN A 56 -31.93 0.96 -8.87
N SER A 57 -31.11 1.80 -8.27
CA SER A 57 -31.15 2.13 -6.87
C SER A 57 -30.81 0.99 -5.90
N GLU A 58 -30.14 -0.05 -6.38
CA GLU A 58 -29.62 -1.14 -5.55
C GLU A 58 -28.38 -0.69 -4.77
N ASP A 59 -28.34 -1.00 -3.48
CA ASP A 59 -27.24 -0.61 -2.61
C ASP A 59 -25.95 -1.35 -2.99
N ILE A 60 -24.83 -0.61 -2.99
CA ILE A 60 -23.50 -1.19 -3.13
C ILE A 60 -23.06 -1.74 -1.79
N LYS A 61 -22.57 -2.98 -1.80
CA LYS A 61 -22.12 -3.71 -0.62
C LYS A 61 -20.65 -4.09 -0.78
N THR A 62 -20.12 -4.72 0.27
CA THR A 62 -18.85 -5.44 0.18
C THR A 62 -19.12 -6.92 -0.07
N THR A 63 -18.35 -7.53 -0.97
CA THR A 63 -18.55 -8.91 -1.44
C THR A 63 -17.29 -9.74 -1.18
N THR A 64 -17.42 -11.04 -0.98
CA THR A 64 -16.25 -11.93 -0.85
C THR A 64 -15.63 -12.30 -2.19
N HIS A 65 -16.37 -12.12 -3.28
CA HIS A 65 -15.92 -12.41 -4.64
C HIS A 65 -15.54 -11.12 -5.36
N PRO A 66 -14.53 -11.16 -6.26
CA PRO A 66 -14.17 -10.02 -7.09
C PRO A 66 -15.38 -9.50 -7.88
N PHE A 67 -15.67 -8.21 -7.72
CA PHE A 67 -16.63 -7.52 -8.56
C PHE A 67 -15.88 -6.60 -9.52
N ILE A 68 -16.17 -6.76 -10.81
CA ILE A 68 -15.49 -6.07 -11.91
C ILE A 68 -16.24 -4.80 -12.30
N TRP A 69 -15.48 -3.73 -12.51
CA TRP A 69 -15.94 -2.42 -12.90
C TRP A 69 -15.29 -2.02 -14.22
N GLN A 70 -16.09 -1.50 -15.14
CA GLN A 70 -15.56 -0.72 -16.25
C GLN A 70 -15.28 0.70 -15.76
N VAL A 71 -14.01 1.11 -15.78
CA VAL A 71 -13.60 2.45 -15.32
C VAL A 71 -13.27 3.30 -16.53
N LYS A 72 -13.99 4.40 -16.71
CA LYS A 72 -13.71 5.40 -17.73
C LYS A 72 -13.32 6.71 -17.07
N ARG A 73 -12.29 7.36 -17.60
CA ARG A 73 -11.84 8.69 -17.19
C ARG A 73 -12.40 9.72 -18.18
N ASP A 74 -13.00 10.80 -17.68
CA ASP A 74 -13.44 11.91 -18.52
C ASP A 74 -12.30 12.93 -18.80
N VAL A 75 -12.57 13.92 -19.64
CA VAL A 75 -11.60 14.96 -20.03
C VAL A 75 -11.08 15.80 -18.84
N ASN A 76 -11.82 15.81 -17.72
CA ASN A 76 -11.45 16.54 -16.52
C ASN A 76 -10.70 15.67 -15.51
N GLY A 77 -10.49 14.37 -15.82
CA GLY A 77 -9.83 13.41 -14.94
C GLY A 77 -10.76 12.74 -13.93
N TRP A 78 -12.07 13.02 -13.97
CA TRP A 78 -13.03 12.40 -13.06
C TRP A 78 -13.35 11.00 -13.60
N LEU A 79 -13.53 10.02 -12.70
CA LEU A 79 -13.81 8.64 -13.05
C LEU A 79 -15.30 8.33 -13.00
N LYS A 80 -15.75 7.51 -13.95
CA LYS A 80 -17.02 6.81 -13.91
C LYS A 80 -16.76 5.31 -13.79
N LEU A 81 -17.30 4.70 -12.75
CA LEU A 81 -17.27 3.26 -12.51
C LEU A 81 -18.61 2.70 -12.99
N SER A 82 -18.60 1.85 -14.01
CA SER A 82 -19.81 1.27 -14.63
C SER A 82 -19.83 -0.23 -14.43
N VAL A 83 -21.01 -0.79 -14.19
CA VAL A 83 -21.20 -2.23 -14.20
C VAL A 83 -21.13 -2.71 -15.66
N PRO A 84 -20.19 -3.62 -16.01
CA PRO A 84 -20.00 -4.07 -17.38
C PRO A 84 -21.31 -4.52 -18.05
N TYR A 85 -21.47 -4.17 -19.33
CA TYR A 85 -22.64 -4.55 -20.16
C TYR A 85 -23.99 -4.01 -19.67
N THR A 86 -24.01 -3.00 -18.81
CA THR A 86 -25.23 -2.33 -18.36
C THR A 86 -25.10 -0.81 -18.45
N ASN A 87 -26.21 -0.09 -18.25
CA ASN A 87 -26.19 1.36 -18.08
C ASN A 87 -26.02 1.81 -16.62
N PHE A 88 -25.78 0.86 -15.70
CA PHE A 88 -25.63 1.16 -14.29
C PHE A 88 -24.22 1.63 -13.95
N VAL A 89 -24.16 2.68 -13.13
CA VAL A 89 -22.92 3.30 -12.65
C VAL A 89 -22.94 3.44 -11.14
N LEU A 90 -21.75 3.50 -10.55
CA LEU A 90 -21.58 3.82 -9.14
C LEU A 90 -22.07 5.25 -8.87
N ASP A 91 -23.06 5.37 -7.98
CA ASP A 91 -23.76 6.59 -7.65
C ASP A 91 -23.74 6.82 -6.13
N MET A 92 -23.65 8.07 -5.71
CA MET A 92 -23.83 8.48 -4.32
C MET A 92 -25.17 9.20 -4.15
N GLU A 93 -26.07 8.61 -3.37
CA GLU A 93 -27.30 9.29 -2.96
C GLU A 93 -26.95 10.44 -2.00
N ILE A 94 -27.34 11.69 -2.34
CA ILE A 94 -26.97 12.88 -1.55
C ILE A 94 -27.96 13.15 -0.40
N ASN A 95 -29.03 12.37 -0.29
CA ASN A 95 -30.04 12.49 0.76
C ASN A 95 -29.46 12.20 2.17
N GLU A 96 -30.27 12.36 3.22
CA GLU A 96 -29.86 12.28 4.64
C GLU A 96 -29.07 11.00 5.02
N ARG A 97 -29.24 9.90 4.28
CA ARG A 97 -28.59 8.62 4.55
C ARG A 97 -27.26 8.39 3.84
N ARG A 98 -26.83 9.29 2.92
CA ARG A 98 -25.58 9.20 2.13
C ARG A 98 -25.13 7.77 1.85
N LYS A 99 -25.82 7.09 0.92
CA LYS A 99 -25.49 5.71 0.54
C LYS A 99 -24.84 5.66 -0.83
N VAL A 100 -24.05 4.62 -1.07
CA VAL A 100 -23.50 4.30 -2.38
C VAL A 100 -24.35 3.20 -3.01
N MET A 101 -24.73 3.37 -4.27
CA MET A 101 -25.69 2.51 -4.97
C MET A 101 -25.34 2.42 -6.45
N THR A 102 -26.02 1.56 -7.19
CA THR A 102 -26.06 1.63 -8.65
C THR A 102 -27.23 2.45 -9.14
N CYS A 103 -26.98 3.34 -10.10
CA CYS A 103 -28.04 4.10 -10.76
C CYS A 103 -27.81 4.13 -12.28
N ASN A 104 -28.85 4.43 -13.04
CA ASN A 104 -28.70 4.68 -14.47
C ASN A 104 -27.77 5.87 -14.69
N SER A 105 -26.84 5.74 -15.63
CA SER A 105 -25.95 6.83 -16.01
C SER A 105 -26.73 8.06 -16.49
N HIS A 106 -26.74 9.12 -15.70
CA HIS A 106 -27.34 10.42 -16.04
C HIS A 106 -26.31 11.57 -16.00
N GLY A 107 -25.02 11.25 -15.81
CA GLY A 107 -23.91 12.19 -16.03
C GLY A 107 -23.76 13.29 -14.98
N GLN A 108 -24.54 13.23 -13.90
CA GLN A 108 -24.46 14.16 -12.78
C GLN A 108 -23.19 13.93 -11.93
N SER A 109 -22.86 14.89 -11.09
CA SER A 109 -21.63 14.90 -10.29
C SER A 109 -21.56 13.79 -9.23
N ASN A 110 -22.70 13.28 -8.77
CA ASN A 110 -22.79 12.13 -7.86
C ASN A 110 -22.38 10.78 -8.50
N GLN A 111 -22.22 10.75 -9.83
CA GLN A 111 -21.74 9.59 -10.60
C GLN A 111 -20.28 9.74 -11.05
N ARG A 112 -19.60 10.77 -10.54
CA ARG A 112 -18.22 11.08 -10.89
C ARG A 112 -17.37 11.06 -9.64
N TRP A 113 -16.29 10.32 -9.71
CA TRP A 113 -15.41 10.03 -8.58
C TRP A 113 -14.01 10.58 -8.89
N ILE A 114 -13.16 10.76 -7.90
CA ILE A 114 -11.72 10.61 -8.14
C ILE A 114 -11.18 9.55 -7.20
N LEU A 115 -10.15 8.89 -7.69
CA LEU A 115 -9.16 8.25 -6.85
C LEU A 115 -8.39 9.41 -6.25
N ASN A 116 -8.58 9.67 -4.96
CA ASN A 116 -7.99 10.84 -4.31
C ASN A 116 -6.47 10.64 -4.21
N PRO A 117 -5.66 11.37 -5.01
CA PRO A 117 -4.22 11.30 -4.94
C PRO A 117 -3.64 12.44 -4.06
N ASP A 118 -4.48 13.38 -3.60
CA ASP A 118 -4.10 14.68 -3.00
C ASP A 118 -4.05 14.65 -1.48
N LYS A 119 -4.60 13.61 -0.88
CA LYS A 119 -3.86 12.98 0.21
C LYS A 119 -3.10 11.87 -0.46
N PRO A 120 -1.88 12.12 -1.00
CA PRO A 120 -0.95 11.00 -1.01
C PRO A 120 -1.03 10.53 0.43
N LEU A 121 -1.18 9.23 0.64
CA LEU A 121 -0.73 8.67 1.92
C LEU A 121 0.57 9.39 2.18
N GLN A 122 0.60 10.28 3.18
CA GLN A 122 1.72 11.18 3.38
C GLN A 122 2.87 10.21 3.58
N PHE A 123 3.62 9.99 2.50
CA PHE A 123 4.46 8.81 2.45
C PHE A 123 5.43 9.09 3.58
N PRO A 124 5.62 8.17 4.53
CA PRO A 124 6.42 8.46 5.71
C PRO A 124 7.88 8.77 5.39
N ILE A 125 8.21 8.74 4.12
CA ILE A 125 9.52 8.81 3.55
C ILE A 125 9.63 10.09 2.74
N GLU A 126 10.62 10.89 3.10
CA GLU A 126 11.07 12.06 2.36
C GLU A 126 12.33 11.67 1.57
N PRO A 127 12.41 12.01 0.27
CA PRO A 127 13.60 11.75 -0.54
C PRO A 127 14.88 12.32 0.09
N GLY A 128 15.95 11.53 0.10
CA GLY A 128 17.26 11.90 0.66
C GLY A 128 17.31 11.97 2.19
N THR A 129 16.20 11.71 2.89
CA THR A 129 16.18 11.73 4.35
C THR A 129 16.79 10.45 4.90
N ILE A 130 17.57 10.59 5.99
CA ILE A 130 18.18 9.47 6.70
C ILE A 130 17.24 9.01 7.81
N TYR A 131 17.00 7.70 7.82
CA TYR A 131 16.14 7.04 8.78
C TYR A 131 16.89 5.98 9.57
N LYS A 132 16.43 5.73 10.80
CA LYS A 132 16.56 4.43 11.45
C LYS A 132 15.26 3.66 11.22
N ILE A 133 15.37 2.41 10.81
CA ILE A 133 14.23 1.53 10.49
C ILE A 133 14.03 0.62 11.70
N ILE A 134 12.97 0.83 12.48
CA ILE A 134 12.75 0.18 13.78
C ILE A 134 11.71 -0.93 13.62
N CYS A 135 12.00 -2.14 14.07
CA CYS A 135 11.00 -3.19 14.20
C CYS A 135 10.01 -2.79 15.29
N SER A 136 8.72 -2.65 14.96
CA SER A 136 7.71 -2.13 15.89
C SER A 136 7.56 -3.00 17.14
N GLU A 137 7.65 -4.32 16.98
CA GLU A 137 7.45 -5.30 18.05
C GLU A 137 8.69 -5.43 18.95
N ALA A 138 9.88 -5.58 18.34
CA ALA A 138 11.11 -5.82 19.08
C ALA A 138 11.80 -4.54 19.57
N GLY A 139 11.48 -3.38 19.00
CA GLY A 139 12.16 -2.11 19.28
C GLY A 139 13.61 -2.02 18.76
N THR A 140 14.11 -3.05 18.07
CA THR A 140 15.44 -3.08 17.45
C THR A 140 15.45 -2.38 16.10
N VAL A 141 16.58 -1.82 15.70
CA VAL A 141 16.80 -1.21 14.38
C VAL A 141 17.45 -2.16 13.39
N VAL A 142 17.22 -1.93 12.10
CA VAL A 142 17.93 -2.56 10.99
C VAL A 142 19.39 -2.10 11.02
N ASN A 143 20.30 -3.03 11.30
CA ASN A 143 21.74 -2.82 11.43
C ASN A 143 22.48 -3.62 10.36
N LEU A 144 23.34 -2.96 9.59
CA LEU A 144 24.27 -3.59 8.67
C LEU A 144 25.62 -3.79 9.36
N ASP A 145 26.20 -4.98 9.36
CA ASP A 145 27.56 -5.19 9.85
C ASP A 145 28.60 -5.19 8.72
N ASP A 146 29.88 -5.24 9.09
CA ASP A 146 31.01 -5.18 8.14
C ASP A 146 31.08 -6.40 7.21
N SER A 147 30.45 -7.53 7.58
CA SER A 147 30.33 -8.70 6.72
C SER A 147 29.22 -8.57 5.67
N GLY A 148 28.46 -7.47 5.70
CA GLY A 148 27.31 -7.21 4.84
C GLY A 148 26.00 -7.79 5.39
N VAL A 149 26.02 -8.46 6.55
CA VAL A 149 24.82 -9.04 7.16
C VAL A 149 23.91 -7.95 7.68
N VAL A 150 22.60 -8.10 7.45
CA VAL A 150 21.58 -7.24 8.07
C VAL A 150 20.86 -7.99 9.19
N SER A 151 20.76 -7.34 10.35
CA SER A 151 20.16 -7.91 11.57
C SER A 151 19.53 -6.84 12.45
N GLY A 152 18.71 -7.26 13.42
CA GLY A 152 18.15 -6.39 14.46
C GLY A 152 19.17 -6.12 15.56
N HIS A 153 19.37 -4.85 15.91
CA HIS A 153 20.18 -4.42 17.05
C HIS A 153 19.53 -3.28 17.83
N HIS A 154 19.97 -3.04 19.07
CA HIS A 154 19.61 -1.80 19.76
C HIS A 154 20.18 -0.59 19.03
N TYR A 155 19.39 0.48 18.95
CA TYR A 155 19.86 1.73 18.37
C TYR A 155 20.97 2.33 19.22
N ASN A 156 22.13 2.60 18.62
CA ASN A 156 23.31 3.16 19.28
C ASN A 156 23.91 4.35 18.51
N GLU A 157 23.12 4.97 17.62
CA GLU A 157 23.54 6.07 16.74
C GLU A 157 24.65 5.71 15.74
N GLY A 158 25.02 4.43 15.67
CA GLY A 158 26.00 3.88 14.74
C GLY A 158 25.62 4.20 13.29
N ARG A 159 26.61 4.60 12.50
CA ARG A 159 26.39 4.95 11.08
C ARG A 159 25.88 3.77 10.26
N ASN A 160 26.15 2.55 10.72
CA ASN A 160 25.71 1.31 10.13
C ASN A 160 24.22 0.98 10.42
N GLN A 161 23.54 1.82 11.21
CA GLN A 161 22.09 1.75 11.51
C GLN A 161 21.29 2.88 10.83
N LYS A 162 21.94 3.65 9.93
CA LYS A 162 21.38 4.82 9.26
C LYS A 162 21.18 4.52 7.77
N TRP A 163 19.96 4.73 7.28
CA TRP A 163 19.54 4.38 5.93
C TRP A 163 18.95 5.59 5.23
N GLU A 164 19.59 6.05 4.17
CA GLU A 164 19.09 7.10 3.29
C GLU A 164 18.01 6.53 2.38
N ALA A 165 16.85 7.18 2.35
CA ALA A 165 15.74 6.78 1.50
C ALA A 165 15.79 7.49 0.14
N ILE A 166 15.81 6.71 -0.94
CA ILE A 166 15.95 7.22 -2.31
C ILE A 166 14.73 6.77 -3.14
N PRO A 167 13.92 7.70 -3.67
CA PRO A 167 12.78 7.33 -4.50
C PRO A 167 13.25 6.79 -5.86
N THR A 168 12.44 5.91 -6.44
CA THR A 168 12.61 5.41 -7.81
C THR A 168 11.56 6.03 -8.74
N ASN A 169 11.69 5.79 -10.05
CA ASN A 169 10.69 6.22 -11.04
C ASN A 169 9.39 5.38 -11.01
N SER A 170 9.34 4.30 -10.25
CA SER A 170 8.24 3.32 -10.23
C SER A 170 7.49 3.28 -8.90
N ASP A 171 7.42 4.40 -8.17
CA ASP A 171 6.79 4.53 -6.84
C ASP A 171 7.35 3.58 -5.76
N THR A 172 8.50 2.97 -6.01
CA THR A 172 9.26 2.16 -5.04
C THR A 172 10.40 2.94 -4.41
N TRP A 173 10.99 2.42 -3.33
CA TRP A 173 12.07 3.07 -2.58
C TRP A 173 13.29 2.19 -2.44
N LEU A 174 14.46 2.81 -2.51
CA LEU A 174 15.73 2.22 -2.13
C LEU A 174 16.10 2.70 -0.73
N PHE A 175 16.78 1.86 0.04
CA PHE A 175 17.37 2.25 1.33
C PHE A 175 18.87 2.01 1.28
N LYS A 176 19.66 3.07 1.18
CA LYS A 176 21.12 3.00 1.11
C LYS A 176 21.71 3.25 2.48
N ASN A 177 22.55 2.33 2.96
CA ASN A 177 23.27 2.51 4.21
C ASN A 177 24.23 3.71 4.07
N HIS A 178 24.09 4.68 4.97
CA HIS A 178 24.81 5.95 4.85
C HIS A 178 26.33 5.80 4.97
N PHE A 179 26.81 4.77 5.67
CA PHE A 179 28.24 4.53 5.87
C PHE A 179 28.88 3.71 4.75
N SER A 180 28.34 2.51 4.49
CA SER A 180 28.95 1.57 3.55
C SER A 180 28.58 1.84 2.09
N GLY A 181 27.51 2.61 1.86
CA GLY A 181 26.93 2.82 0.54
C GLY A 181 26.19 1.61 -0.04
N LYS A 182 26.10 0.50 0.70
CA LYS A 182 25.33 -0.69 0.29
C LYS A 182 23.83 -0.48 0.46
N TYR A 183 23.03 -1.12 -0.38
CA TYR A 183 21.57 -1.06 -0.32
C TYR A 183 21.00 -2.17 0.56
N LEU A 184 19.87 -1.90 1.23
CA LEU A 184 19.09 -2.91 1.92
C LEU A 184 18.40 -3.79 0.87
N GLY A 185 18.79 -5.05 0.76
CA GLY A 185 18.26 -5.94 -0.28
C GLY A 185 18.48 -7.42 0.04
N ILE A 186 18.35 -8.27 -0.98
CA ILE A 186 18.63 -9.71 -0.89
C ILE A 186 19.81 -10.07 -1.79
N TRP A 187 20.59 -11.07 -1.39
CA TRP A 187 21.76 -11.54 -2.17
C TRP A 187 21.41 -12.56 -3.26
N VAL A 188 20.13 -12.91 -3.39
CA VAL A 188 19.65 -13.92 -4.34
C VAL A 188 18.70 -13.28 -5.34
N ASP A 189 18.67 -13.82 -6.56
CA ASP A 189 17.85 -13.26 -7.64
C ASP A 189 16.35 -13.51 -7.45
N LEU A 190 15.98 -14.61 -6.78
CA LEU A 190 14.60 -15.01 -6.57
C LEU A 190 14.22 -14.89 -5.08
N PRO A 191 13.31 -13.98 -4.72
CA PRO A 191 12.83 -13.84 -3.34
C PRO A 191 11.99 -15.06 -2.95
N ALA A 192 12.29 -15.64 -1.79
CA ALA A 192 11.55 -16.76 -1.23
C ALA A 192 11.33 -16.55 0.27
N ASN A 193 10.42 -17.33 0.85
CA ASN A 193 10.19 -17.31 2.28
C ASN A 193 11.46 -17.73 3.04
N GLY A 194 11.90 -16.92 3.99
CA GLY A 194 13.14 -17.13 4.76
C GLY A 194 14.41 -16.65 4.07
N THR A 195 14.34 -16.07 2.86
CA THR A 195 15.51 -15.44 2.22
C THR A 195 16.08 -14.36 3.13
N LEU A 196 17.38 -14.44 3.42
CA LEU A 196 18.06 -13.45 4.26
C LEU A 196 18.19 -12.11 3.55
N VAL A 197 17.99 -11.04 4.31
CA VAL A 197 18.24 -9.67 3.87
C VAL A 197 19.67 -9.28 4.27
N GLY A 198 20.33 -8.51 3.41
CA GLY A 198 21.71 -8.11 3.54
C GLY A 198 21.99 -6.77 2.87
N GLY A 199 23.22 -6.30 3.01
CA GLY A 199 23.75 -5.18 2.24
C GLY A 199 24.18 -5.63 0.85
N THR A 200 23.60 -5.05 -0.19
CA THR A 200 23.88 -5.35 -1.60
C THR A 200 24.59 -4.18 -2.29
N ASP A 201 25.47 -4.47 -3.25
CA ASP A 201 26.09 -3.41 -4.07
C ASP A 201 25.11 -2.88 -5.12
N ASN A 202 24.23 -3.75 -5.62
CA ASN A 202 23.16 -3.37 -6.54
C ASN A 202 21.95 -2.78 -5.77
N PRO A 203 21.30 -1.73 -6.30
CA PRO A 203 20.05 -1.22 -5.75
C PRO A 203 18.97 -2.30 -5.67
N PHE A 204 18.23 -2.31 -4.56
CA PHE A 204 17.06 -3.17 -4.37
C PHE A 204 15.86 -2.32 -3.99
N ALA A 205 14.80 -2.42 -4.79
CA ALA A 205 13.59 -1.63 -4.63
C ALA A 205 12.61 -2.32 -3.68
N TRP A 206 11.99 -1.52 -2.80
CA TRP A 206 10.94 -1.93 -1.88
C TRP A 206 9.65 -1.20 -2.19
N ASP A 207 8.55 -1.93 -2.22
CA ASP A 207 7.22 -1.36 -2.00
C ASP A 207 7.15 -0.92 -0.54
N VAL A 208 6.84 0.36 -0.29
CA VAL A 208 6.64 0.87 1.06
C VAL A 208 5.16 1.13 1.26
N ILE A 209 4.54 0.33 2.11
CA ILE A 209 3.09 0.32 2.28
C ILE A 209 2.76 0.80 3.70
N PRO A 210 1.98 1.87 3.88
CA PRO A 210 1.59 2.32 5.22
C PRO A 210 0.81 1.23 5.98
N LYS A 211 1.12 1.04 7.27
CA LYS A 211 0.47 0.03 8.11
C LYS A 211 -0.85 0.56 8.71
N TYR A 212 -1.92 -0.16 8.44
CA TYR A 212 -3.23 0.05 9.04
C TYR A 212 -3.57 -1.06 10.03
N VAL A 213 -4.24 -0.72 11.13
CA VAL A 213 -4.84 -1.63 12.11
C VAL A 213 -6.28 -1.19 12.30
N ASN A 214 -7.22 -2.10 12.08
CA ASN A 214 -8.66 -1.83 12.12
C ASN A 214 -9.04 -0.59 11.29
N GLY A 215 -8.52 -0.52 10.05
CA GLY A 215 -8.81 0.55 9.09
C GLY A 215 -8.25 1.93 9.44
N LYS A 216 -7.53 2.04 10.56
CA LYS A 216 -6.87 3.25 11.00
C LYS A 216 -5.37 3.11 10.80
N LEU A 217 -4.75 4.17 10.27
CA LEU A 217 -3.30 4.25 10.18
C LEU A 217 -2.70 4.14 11.59
N CYS A 218 -1.85 3.15 11.84
CA CYS A 218 -1.31 2.88 13.18
C CYS A 218 -0.51 4.08 13.70
N ASN A 219 0.39 4.57 12.84
CA ASN A 219 1.20 5.76 12.99
C ASN A 219 1.57 6.20 11.56
N ARG A 220 1.77 7.52 11.36
CA ARG A 220 2.21 8.07 10.07
C ARG A 220 3.47 7.41 9.56
N ASN A 221 4.37 6.99 10.47
CA ASN A 221 5.68 6.42 10.13
C ASN A 221 5.72 4.89 10.11
N SER A 222 4.59 4.21 10.32
CA SER A 222 4.53 2.75 10.32
C SER A 222 4.31 2.21 8.91
N VAL A 223 5.21 1.32 8.47
CA VAL A 223 5.24 0.78 7.11
C VAL A 223 5.46 -0.73 7.09
N ILE A 224 5.06 -1.35 6.00
CA ILE A 224 5.51 -2.67 5.55
C ILE A 224 6.48 -2.40 4.40
N LEU A 225 7.65 -3.03 4.45
CA LEU A 225 8.61 -3.03 3.34
C LEU A 225 8.44 -4.36 2.61
N ARG A 226 7.86 -4.32 1.41
CA ARG A 226 7.49 -5.51 0.63
C ARG A 226 8.34 -5.61 -0.64
N VAL A 227 8.69 -6.82 -1.05
CA VAL A 227 9.38 -7.06 -2.31
C VAL A 227 8.37 -6.86 -3.46
N PRO A 228 8.68 -6.01 -4.45
CA PRO A 228 7.74 -5.69 -5.53
C PRO A 228 7.20 -6.93 -6.24
N SER A 229 5.91 -6.91 -6.58
CA SER A 229 5.20 -8.02 -7.26
C SER A 229 5.17 -9.35 -6.50
N THR A 230 5.38 -9.33 -5.18
CA THR A 230 5.28 -10.51 -4.32
C THR A 230 4.51 -10.19 -3.03
N GLU A 231 4.14 -11.23 -2.29
CA GLU A 231 3.60 -11.12 -0.92
C GLU A 231 4.68 -11.25 0.16
N LEU A 232 5.97 -11.08 -0.19
CA LEU A 232 7.08 -11.24 0.76
C LEU A 232 7.49 -9.89 1.34
N HIS A 233 7.60 -9.82 2.67
CA HIS A 233 7.89 -8.60 3.42
C HIS A 233 9.16 -8.74 4.24
N LEU A 234 9.80 -7.61 4.54
CA LEU A 234 10.89 -7.52 5.51
C LEU A 234 10.40 -7.94 6.89
N ASP A 235 11.07 -8.90 7.51
CA ASP A 235 10.68 -9.49 8.79
C ASP A 235 11.89 -9.72 9.71
N LEU A 236 11.74 -9.38 10.99
CA LEU A 236 12.71 -9.75 12.01
C LEU A 236 12.41 -11.19 12.46
N ARG A 237 13.34 -12.11 12.23
CA ARG A 237 13.10 -13.54 12.40
C ARG A 237 12.55 -13.87 13.81
N TYR A 238 11.34 -14.42 13.84
CA TYR A 238 10.58 -14.76 15.06
C TYR A 238 10.31 -13.57 16.00
N GLN A 239 10.39 -12.33 15.52
CA GLN A 239 10.27 -11.10 16.33
C GLN A 239 11.19 -11.06 17.55
N LYS A 240 12.34 -11.74 17.50
CA LYS A 240 13.27 -11.77 18.64
C LYS A 240 14.01 -10.45 18.76
N LYS A 241 14.01 -9.90 19.98
CA LYS A 241 14.73 -8.66 20.33
C LYS A 241 16.23 -8.84 20.55
N ASP A 242 16.73 -10.07 20.52
CA ASP A 242 18.14 -10.37 20.78
C ASP A 242 19.02 -9.70 19.69
N PRO A 243 20.07 -8.94 20.08
CA PRO A 243 21.00 -8.37 19.12
C PRO A 243 21.58 -9.42 18.17
N GLY A 244 21.64 -9.09 16.89
CA GLY A 244 22.11 -9.99 15.84
C GLY A 244 21.05 -10.93 15.29
N THR A 245 19.78 -10.84 15.76
CA THR A 245 18.66 -11.56 15.15
C THR A 245 18.57 -11.20 13.67
N ARG A 246 18.80 -12.18 12.79
CA ARG A 246 18.90 -11.96 11.34
C ARG A 246 17.54 -11.57 10.76
N ILE A 247 17.54 -10.62 9.83
CA ILE A 247 16.35 -10.14 9.13
C ILE A 247 16.18 -10.95 7.84
N GLN A 248 14.94 -11.26 7.49
CA GLN A 248 14.59 -12.14 6.38
C GLN A 248 13.34 -11.66 5.64
N LEU A 249 13.03 -12.28 4.51
CA LEU A 249 11.74 -12.17 3.86
C LEU A 249 10.75 -13.17 4.44
N TRP A 250 9.51 -12.75 4.67
CA TRP A 250 8.44 -13.64 5.16
C TRP A 250 7.08 -13.23 4.59
N TRP A 251 6.17 -14.18 4.34
CA TRP A 251 4.85 -13.88 3.72
C TRP A 251 3.74 -13.59 4.74
N ASN A 252 3.88 -14.07 5.98
CA ASN A 252 2.83 -13.99 7.00
C ASN A 252 3.25 -13.09 8.17
N VAL A 253 3.04 -11.78 8.03
CA VAL A 253 3.35 -10.76 9.03
C VAL A 253 2.08 -10.08 9.53
N VAL A 254 1.25 -10.82 10.26
CA VAL A 254 0.02 -10.24 10.85
C VAL A 254 0.37 -9.00 11.69
N ASN A 255 1.49 -9.05 12.42
CA ASN A 255 1.93 -7.99 13.34
C ASN A 255 3.29 -7.36 13.02
N SER A 256 4.09 -7.88 12.07
CA SER A 256 5.40 -7.29 11.78
C SER A 256 5.24 -6.05 10.89
N TYR A 257 5.63 -4.90 11.41
CA TYR A 257 5.78 -3.67 10.64
C TYR A 257 6.99 -2.90 11.15
N TRP A 258 7.41 -1.91 10.38
CA TRP A 258 8.60 -1.11 10.65
C TRP A 258 8.20 0.34 10.88
N ILE A 259 8.92 1.03 11.74
CA ILE A 259 8.76 2.46 11.99
C ILE A 259 9.96 3.18 11.39
N LEU A 260 9.70 4.09 10.46
CA LEU A 260 10.73 4.95 9.88
C LEU A 260 10.86 6.21 10.75
N SER A 261 11.91 6.26 11.57
CA SER A 261 12.22 7.44 12.39
C SER A 261 13.37 8.19 11.76
N LYS A 262 13.19 9.49 11.51
CA LYS A 262 14.28 10.37 11.09
C LYS A 262 15.40 10.33 12.15
N VAL A 263 16.64 10.45 11.69
CA VAL A 263 17.86 10.53 12.52
C VAL A 263 18.36 11.95 12.57
#